data_AF-A0A178B3E7-F1
#
_entry.id   AF-A0A178B3E7-F1
#
_cell.length_a   1.000
_cell.length_b   1.000
_cell.length_c   1.000
_cell.angle_alpha   90.00
_cell.angle_beta   90.00
_cell.angle_gamma   90.00
#
_symmetry.space_group_name_H-M   'P 1'
#
loop_
_entity.id
_entity.type
_entity.pdbx_description
1 polymer ?
#
loop_
_entity_poly.entity_id
_entity_poly.type
_entity_poly.pdbx_seq_one_letter_code
_entity_poly.pdbx_strand_id
1 'polypeptide(L)'
;MGTVSENKGESNTKIHDVASACESLFLECANAPLLSTLHQRAALQRQQFHVWASYLGVFADYHASLDKRLEYSDEIGSLTVQLLSIIKRNLNFRKLKYPSRGI
;
A
#
# COMPACT_ATOMS: atom_id res chain seq x y z
N MET A 1 -21.75 -36.85 -9.82
CA MET A 1 -22.14 -35.96 -8.71
C MET A 1 -20.88 -35.23 -8.31
N GLY A 2 -20.65 -34.04 -8.86
CA GLY A 2 -19.43 -33.27 -8.63
C GLY A 2 -19.59 -32.40 -7.40
N THR A 3 -18.75 -32.57 -6.39
CA THR A 3 -18.63 -31.61 -5.30
C THR A 3 -17.45 -30.70 -5.62
N VAL A 4 -17.83 -29.44 -5.83
CA VAL A 4 -17.02 -28.26 -6.10
C VAL A 4 -15.85 -28.19 -5.11
N SER A 5 -14.64 -28.03 -5.65
CA SER A 5 -13.45 -27.67 -4.88
C SER A 5 -13.71 -26.37 -4.13
N GLU A 6 -13.71 -26.43 -2.80
CA GLU A 6 -13.69 -25.25 -1.95
C GLU A 6 -12.47 -24.40 -2.32
N ASN A 7 -12.74 -23.17 -2.77
CA ASN A 7 -11.72 -22.18 -3.08
C ASN A 7 -10.88 -21.92 -1.83
N LYS A 8 -9.61 -22.27 -1.95
CA LYS A 8 -8.56 -22.14 -0.95
C LYS A 8 -8.42 -20.65 -0.56
N GLY A 9 -8.91 -20.32 0.63
CA GLY A 9 -8.83 -19.07 1.38
C GLY A 9 -8.10 -17.90 0.71
N GLU A 10 -8.88 -16.91 0.27
CA GLU A 10 -8.37 -15.55 0.09
C GLU A 10 -7.72 -15.11 1.41
N SER A 11 -6.40 -14.90 1.39
CA SER A 11 -5.69 -14.25 2.49
C SER A 11 -6.37 -12.91 2.74
N ASN A 12 -7.09 -12.78 3.86
CA ASN A 12 -7.76 -11.57 4.34
C ASN A 12 -6.71 -10.49 4.65
N THR A 13 -6.13 -9.96 3.59
CA THR A 13 -5.02 -9.02 3.63
C THR A 13 -5.58 -7.70 4.12
N LYS A 14 -5.07 -7.20 5.24
CA LYS A 14 -5.56 -5.96 5.84
C LYS A 14 -5.05 -4.75 5.07
N ILE A 15 -5.89 -3.73 4.98
CA ILE A 15 -5.57 -2.46 4.33
C ILE A 15 -4.34 -1.85 5.02
N HIS A 16 -4.32 -1.87 6.35
CA HIS A 16 -3.19 -1.46 7.18
C HIS A 16 -1.86 -2.09 6.73
N ASP A 17 -1.84 -3.39 6.46
CA ASP A 17 -0.60 -4.11 6.13
C ASP A 17 -0.05 -3.69 4.76
N VAL A 18 -0.93 -3.58 3.75
CA VAL A 18 -0.50 -3.15 2.41
C VAL A 18 -0.10 -1.68 2.42
N ALA A 19 -0.82 -0.84 3.16
CA ALA A 19 -0.50 0.57 3.32
C ALA A 19 0.87 0.77 4.01
N SER A 20 1.17 -0.01 5.05
CA SER A 20 2.47 0.01 5.75
C SER A 20 3.61 -0.37 4.81
N ALA A 21 3.40 -1.37 3.96
CA ALA A 21 4.37 -1.75 2.93
C ALA A 21 4.58 -0.64 1.90
N CYS A 22 3.51 0.04 1.46
CA CYS A 22 3.61 1.21 0.57
C CYS A 22 4.40 2.35 1.23
N GLU A 23 4.14 2.65 2.50
CA GLU A 23 4.83 3.71 3.24
C GLU A 23 6.34 3.45 3.30
N SER A 24 6.72 2.21 3.64
CA SER A 24 8.12 1.77 3.69
C SER A 24 8.80 1.96 2.33
N LEU A 25 8.14 1.55 1.24
CA LEU A 25 8.66 1.73 -0.12
C LEU A 25 8.79 3.22 -0.50
N PHE A 26 7.85 4.06 -0.09
CA PHE A 26 7.97 5.51 -0.30
C PHE A 26 9.18 6.10 0.43
N LEU A 27 9.44 5.68 1.68
CA LEU A 27 10.62 6.12 2.43
C LEU A 27 11.91 5.69 1.74
N GLU A 28 11.98 4.44 1.30
CA GLU A 28 13.14 3.94 0.56
C GLU A 28 13.37 4.72 -0.75
N CYS A 29 12.30 5.00 -1.51
CA CYS A 29 12.40 5.82 -2.73
C CYS A 29 12.84 7.26 -2.43
N ALA A 30 12.40 7.84 -1.31
CA ALA A 30 12.84 9.17 -0.89
C ALA A 30 14.32 9.15 -0.48
N ASN A 31 14.82 8.10 0.15
CA ASN A 31 16.21 8.02 0.60
C ASN A 31 17.21 7.64 -0.51
N ALA A 32 16.75 7.35 -1.73
CA ALA A 32 17.62 6.94 -2.84
C ALA A 32 18.52 8.10 -3.34
N PRO A 33 19.82 7.86 -3.63
CA PRO A 33 20.75 8.89 -4.10
C PRO A 33 20.36 9.46 -5.48
N LEU A 34 19.97 10.74 -5.47
CA LEU A 34 19.86 11.72 -6.57
C LEU A 34 19.42 11.23 -7.98
N LEU A 35 18.10 11.31 -8.20
CA LEU A 35 17.52 11.95 -9.39
C LEU A 35 16.54 13.02 -8.87
N SER A 36 16.93 14.30 -8.95
CA SER A 36 16.25 15.42 -8.26
C SER A 36 14.74 15.48 -8.50
N THR A 37 14.29 15.20 -9.72
CA THR A 37 12.87 15.23 -10.09
C THR A 37 12.08 14.00 -9.63
N LEU A 38 12.72 12.82 -9.61
CA LEU A 38 12.09 11.59 -9.13
C LEU A 38 11.94 11.59 -7.61
N HIS A 39 12.95 12.08 -6.90
CA HIS A 39 12.91 12.26 -5.46
C HIS A 39 11.79 13.22 -5.06
N GLN A 40 11.72 14.39 -5.70
CA GLN A 40 10.65 15.36 -5.46
C GLN A 40 9.25 14.77 -5.73
N ARG A 41 9.11 14.00 -6.82
CA ARG A 41 7.85 13.33 -7.14
C ARG A 41 7.48 12.26 -6.13
N ALA A 42 8.44 11.45 -5.68
CA ALA A 42 8.21 10.43 -4.66
C ALA A 42 7.83 11.05 -3.32
N ALA A 43 8.49 12.14 -2.92
CA ALA A 43 8.16 12.89 -1.71
C ALA A 43 6.74 13.48 -1.77
N LEU A 44 6.36 14.09 -2.90
CA LEU A 44 5.01 14.61 -3.10
C LEU A 44 3.95 13.49 -3.04
N GLN A 45 4.20 12.37 -3.72
CA GLN A 45 3.29 11.22 -3.70
C GLN A 45 3.18 10.59 -2.31
N ARG A 46 4.29 10.52 -1.55
CA ARG A 46 4.30 10.10 -0.14
C ARG A 46 3.44 11.03 0.72
N GLN A 47 3.55 12.36 0.54
CA GLN A 47 2.74 13.32 1.28
C GLN A 47 1.25 13.13 0.99
N GLN A 48 0.87 12.99 -0.29
CA GLN A 48 -0.51 12.74 -0.70
C GLN A 48 -1.04 11.42 -0.13
N PHE A 49 -0.21 10.37 -0.14
CA PHE A 49 -0.53 9.08 0.46
C PHE A 49 -0.78 9.22 1.97
N HIS A 50 0.04 9.97 2.70
CA HIS A 50 -0.17 10.23 4.12
C HIS A 50 -1.47 10.99 4.40
N VAL A 51 -1.77 12.03 3.62
CA VAL A 51 -3.03 12.78 3.77
C VAL A 51 -4.22 11.85 3.60
N TRP A 52 -4.20 11.02 2.55
CA TRP A 52 -5.24 10.02 2.31
C TRP A 52 -5.35 9.00 3.45
N ALA A 53 -4.22 8.45 3.90
CA ALA A 53 -4.17 7.43 4.94
C ALA A 53 -4.68 7.97 6.29
N SER A 54 -4.26 9.18 6.66
CA SER A 54 -4.71 9.85 7.88
C SER A 54 -6.20 10.20 7.81
N TYR A 55 -6.68 10.73 6.68
CA TYR A 55 -8.09 11.09 6.50
C TYR A 55 -9.02 9.89 6.65
N LEU A 56 -8.61 8.72 6.14
CA LEU A 56 -9.40 7.50 6.24
C LEU A 56 -9.15 6.70 7.53
N GLY A 57 -8.17 7.08 8.34
CA GLY A 57 -7.80 6.34 9.55
C GLY A 57 -7.14 4.99 9.24
N VAL A 58 -6.36 4.90 8.17
CA VAL A 58 -5.67 3.64 7.79
C VAL A 58 -4.71 3.16 8.89
N PHE A 59 -4.02 4.10 9.54
CA PHE A 59 -3.09 3.84 10.65
C PHE A 59 -3.65 4.23 12.02
N ALA A 60 -4.97 4.38 12.13
CA ALA A 60 -5.62 4.68 13.40
C ALA A 60 -5.73 3.44 14.30
N ASP A 61 -5.98 3.65 15.59
CA ASP A 61 -6.26 2.56 16.53
C ASP A 61 -7.40 1.66 16.05
N TYR A 62 -7.41 0.40 16.49
CA TYR A 62 -8.31 -0.65 16.00
C TYR A 62 -9.76 -0.19 15.77
N HIS A 63 -10.38 0.49 16.73
CA HIS A 63 -11.77 0.93 16.64
C HIS A 63 -12.03 2.06 15.62
N ALA A 64 -11.01 2.86 15.30
CA ALA A 64 -11.07 3.94 14.32
C ALA A 64 -10.43 3.56 12.98
N SER A 65 -9.80 2.39 12.91
CA SER A 65 -9.08 1.92 11.73
C SER A 65 -9.99 1.72 10.52
N LEU A 66 -9.48 1.98 9.32
CA LEU A 66 -10.23 1.76 8.09
C LEU A 66 -10.63 0.27 7.93
N ASP A 67 -9.76 -0.66 8.31
CA ASP A 67 -10.06 -2.09 8.31
C ASP A 67 -11.28 -2.41 9.17
N LYS A 68 -11.39 -1.84 10.37
CA LYS A 68 -12.55 -2.06 11.25
C LYS A 68 -13.81 -1.41 10.69
N ARG A 69 -13.70 -0.19 10.14
CA ARG A 69 -14.84 0.54 9.55
C ARG A 69 -15.42 -0.16 8.32
N LEU A 70 -14.61 -0.95 7.62
CA LEU A 70 -15.02 -1.71 6.43
C LEU A 70 -15.26 -3.19 6.71
N GLU A 71 -15.33 -3.63 7.96
CA GLU A 71 -15.43 -5.05 8.31
C GLU A 71 -16.70 -5.75 7.78
N TYR A 72 -17.72 -4.98 7.40
CA TYR A 72 -18.96 -5.47 6.77
C TYR A 72 -19.11 -4.98 5.33
N SER A 73 -18.04 -4.48 4.71
CA SER A 73 -18.02 -3.91 3.36
C SER A 73 -16.86 -4.49 2.56
N ASP A 74 -16.87 -5.82 2.41
CA ASP A 74 -15.80 -6.60 1.80
C ASP A 74 -15.40 -6.12 0.40
N GLU A 75 -16.38 -5.67 -0.40
CA GLU A 75 -16.10 -5.13 -1.75
C GLU A 75 -15.23 -3.87 -1.69
N ILE A 76 -15.58 -2.93 -0.82
CA ILE A 76 -14.82 -1.67 -0.65
C ILE A 76 -13.44 -1.97 -0.05
N GLY A 77 -13.39 -2.89 0.92
CA GLY A 77 -12.12 -3.37 1.49
C GLY A 77 -11.20 -3.95 0.43
N SER A 78 -11.72 -4.86 -0.39
CA SER A 78 -11.00 -5.50 -1.49
C SER A 78 -10.51 -4.49 -2.52
N LEU A 79 -11.36 -3.55 -2.96
CA LEU A 79 -10.98 -2.49 -3.89
C LEU A 79 -9.85 -1.62 -3.33
N THR A 80 -9.90 -1.31 -2.04
CA THR A 80 -8.85 -0.54 -1.35
C THR A 80 -7.53 -1.31 -1.32
N VAL A 81 -7.56 -2.60 -0.99
CA VAL A 81 -6.38 -3.49 -1.02
C VAL A 81 -5.80 -3.60 -2.43
N GLN A 82 -6.65 -3.72 -3.45
CA GLN A 82 -6.22 -3.78 -4.85
C GLN A 82 -5.53 -2.49 -5.30
N LEU A 83 -6.10 -1.32 -4.96
CA LEU A 83 -5.50 -0.02 -5.23
C LEU A 83 -4.12 0.10 -4.58
N LEU A 84 -4.01 -0.23 -3.29
CA LEU A 84 -2.73 -0.21 -2.56
C LEU A 84 -1.73 -1.20 -3.16
N SER A 85 -2.18 -2.37 -3.61
CA SER A 85 -1.33 -3.37 -4.26
C SER A 85 -0.76 -2.87 -5.60
N ILE A 86 -1.54 -2.12 -6.38
CA ILE A 86 -1.06 -1.46 -7.60
C ILE A 86 0.01 -0.42 -7.25
N ILE A 87 -0.21 0.40 -6.22
CA ILE A 87 0.76 1.40 -5.75
C ILE A 87 2.06 0.70 -5.32
N LYS A 88 1.97 -0.32 -4.46
CA LYS A 88 3.11 -1.14 -4.01
C LYS A 88 3.90 -1.71 -5.19
N ARG A 89 3.21 -2.29 -6.18
CA ARG A 89 3.85 -2.83 -7.39
C ARG A 89 4.60 -1.76 -8.17
N ASN A 90 4.00 -0.58 -8.33
CA ASN A 90 4.62 0.52 -9.06
C ASN A 90 5.84 1.08 -8.33
N LEU A 91 5.80 1.17 -7.00
CA LEU A 91 6.94 1.58 -6.18
C LEU A 91 8.08 0.55 -6.25
N ASN A 92 7.76 -0.74 -6.15
CA ASN A 92 8.73 -1.82 -6.31
C ASN A 92 9.38 -1.82 -7.71
N PHE A 93 8.60 -1.62 -8.77
CA PHE A 93 9.16 -1.52 -10.12
C PHE A 93 10.15 -0.35 -10.25
N ARG A 94 9.84 0.79 -9.61
CA ARG A 94 10.74 1.94 -9.57
C ARG A 94 12.01 1.63 -8.78
N LYS A 95 11.92 0.92 -7.65
CA LYS A 95 13.07 0.43 -6.89
C LYS A 95 13.97 -0.48 -7.72
N LEU A 96 13.39 -1.44 -8.46
CA LEU A 96 14.15 -2.36 -9.31
C LEU A 96 14.85 -1.66 -10.48
N LYS A 97 14.21 -0.62 -11.06
CA LYS A 97 14.77 0.11 -12.20
C LYS A 97 15.88 1.09 -11.80
N TYR A 98 15.83 1.60 -10.57
CA TYR A 98 16.82 2.53 -10.03
C TYR A 98 17.29 2.04 -8.66
N PRO A 99 18.01 0.91 -8.61
CA PRO A 99 18.58 0.45 -7.36
C PRO A 99 19.52 1.53 -6.86
N SER A 100 19.35 1.95 -5.61
CA SER A 100 20.34 2.76 -4.92
C SER A 100 21.67 2.03 -5.04
N ARG A 101 22.55 2.46 -5.95
CA ARG A 101 23.90 1.93 -6.01
C ARG A 101 24.54 2.38 -4.71
N GLY A 102 24.74 1.42 -3.81
CA GLY A 102 25.46 1.62 -2.56
C GLY A 102 26.79 2.28 -2.88
N ILE A 103 27.09 3.33 -2.12
CA ILE A 103 28.42 3.90 -1.99
C ILE A 103 29.28 2.91 -1.21
#